data_AF-A0A6G1FZI0-F1
#
_entry.id   AF-A0A6G1FZI0-F1
#
_cell.length_a   1.000
_cell.length_b   1.000
_cell.length_c   1.000
_cell.angle_alpha   90.00
_cell.angle_beta   90.00
_cell.angle_gamma   90.00
#
_symmetry.space_group_name_H-M   'P 1'
#
loop_
_entity.id
_entity.type
_entity.pdbx_description
1 polymer ?
#
loop_
_entity_poly.entity_id
_entity_poly.type
_entity_poly.pdbx_seq_one_letter_code
_entity_poly.pdbx_strand_id
1 'polypeptide(L)'
;MSRTTSTSTSTSTSNSTSTSISKTALGSAPMPTTASQTWASALPPPTFQFKGISDLNKLLISDSTPEFFTIENVSTQDFAGIELAREKCRIQKFRLTLYSADSKCLFITIPTGPHERLHGHLDDGIFREIVGMGLTHDLIRAGATIYQKWNSTGGTESAGEGDSARIPLSTRPLPSNFPTLVIEAGFSQSLSSLRQKAKWWFDVSGGDIKIVILAKLDQQSQIIHLEKWKAIQLPPSAGVTTRTRAATAAAAPQSHCVQTIDISRTPGINDTDPNRFDGASYVITGGPLQLEFMDLFLRKPIPPEADVVFSEEFLQEYAGIVWRAV
;
A
#
# COMPACT_ATOMS: atom_id res chain seq x y z
N MET A 1 32.38 -53.26 -68.76
CA MET A 1 32.94 -54.39 -67.99
C MET A 1 31.93 -54.66 -66.86
N SER A 2 30.86 -55.45 -67.10
CA SER A 2 30.80 -56.91 -66.89
C SER A 2 31.16 -57.25 -65.44
N ARG A 3 30.33 -57.81 -64.55
CA ARG A 3 29.27 -58.84 -64.60
C ARG A 3 28.28 -58.60 -63.43
N THR A 4 26.96 -58.70 -63.57
CA THR A 4 26.13 -59.92 -63.36
C THR A 4 26.57 -60.83 -62.20
N THR A 5 25.73 -60.95 -61.15
CA THR A 5 25.01 -62.21 -60.84
C THR A 5 24.03 -62.02 -59.69
N SER A 6 22.81 -62.45 -59.96
CA SER A 6 21.63 -62.64 -59.12
C SER A 6 21.57 -64.07 -58.58
N THR A 7 21.11 -64.28 -57.34
CA THR A 7 20.36 -65.45 -56.77
C THR A 7 20.37 -65.28 -55.23
N SER A 8 19.42 -65.71 -54.40
CA SER A 8 18.17 -66.47 -54.51
C SER A 8 17.43 -66.39 -53.15
N THR A 9 16.10 -66.52 -53.20
CA THR A 9 15.13 -67.18 -52.29
C THR A 9 15.69 -67.91 -51.04
N SER A 10 15.04 -68.07 -49.87
CA SER A 10 13.62 -68.11 -49.46
C SER A 10 13.52 -68.44 -47.95
N THR A 11 12.42 -68.02 -47.28
CA THR A 11 11.74 -68.63 -46.07
C THR A 11 12.56 -68.77 -44.76
N SER A 12 12.05 -68.57 -43.53
CA SER A 12 10.74 -68.90 -42.94
C SER A 12 10.50 -68.19 -41.58
N THR A 13 9.24 -67.79 -41.34
CA THR A 13 8.44 -67.70 -40.09
C THR A 13 9.05 -67.89 -38.70
N SER A 14 8.71 -66.98 -37.75
CA SER A 14 7.82 -67.30 -36.60
C SER A 14 7.44 -66.09 -35.70
N ASN A 15 6.11 -65.91 -35.53
CA ASN A 15 5.33 -65.52 -34.34
C ASN A 15 5.45 -64.15 -33.62
N SER A 16 4.33 -63.40 -33.70
CA SER A 16 3.52 -62.73 -32.65
C SER A 16 4.24 -62.16 -31.41
N THR A 17 3.97 -60.93 -30.94
CA THR A 17 2.63 -60.45 -30.52
C THR A 17 2.64 -58.91 -30.40
N SER A 18 1.49 -58.29 -30.65
CA SER A 18 1.20 -56.85 -30.64
C SER A 18 1.37 -56.18 -29.26
N THR A 19 1.93 -54.97 -29.21
CA THR A 19 1.31 -53.84 -28.46
C THR A 19 1.81 -52.50 -29.02
N SER A 20 0.87 -51.65 -29.47
CA SER A 20 1.14 -50.30 -29.96
C SER A 20 1.38 -49.33 -28.80
N ILE A 21 2.46 -48.54 -28.84
CA ILE A 21 2.60 -47.33 -28.01
C ILE A 21 2.82 -46.13 -28.94
N SER A 22 1.83 -45.25 -28.93
CA SER A 22 1.73 -44.02 -29.70
C SER A 22 2.70 -42.95 -29.20
N LYS A 23 3.32 -42.23 -30.13
CA LYS A 23 4.17 -41.06 -29.90
C LYS A 23 3.39 -39.96 -29.17
N THR A 24 3.88 -39.51 -28.03
CA THR A 24 3.37 -38.31 -27.33
C THR A 24 4.28 -37.13 -27.62
N ALA A 25 3.68 -36.03 -28.10
CA ALA A 25 4.32 -34.76 -28.33
C ALA A 25 4.83 -34.14 -27.02
N LEU A 26 6.03 -33.52 -27.06
CA LEU A 26 6.55 -32.71 -25.97
C LEU A 26 5.65 -31.46 -25.81
N GLY A 27 4.81 -31.47 -24.78
CA GLY A 27 4.14 -30.28 -24.28
C GLY A 27 5.11 -29.42 -23.47
N SER A 28 5.22 -28.15 -23.83
CA SER A 28 5.88 -27.12 -23.03
C SER A 28 5.19 -27.00 -21.68
N ALA A 29 5.88 -27.37 -20.60
CA ALA A 29 5.40 -27.13 -19.25
C ALA A 29 5.35 -25.62 -18.98
N PRO A 30 4.24 -25.07 -18.44
CA PRO A 30 4.24 -23.71 -17.96
C PRO A 30 5.19 -23.60 -16.77
N MET A 31 6.05 -22.57 -16.80
CA MET A 31 6.86 -22.16 -15.66
C MET A 31 5.96 -21.99 -14.43
N PRO A 32 6.40 -22.41 -13.23
CA PRO A 32 5.67 -22.10 -12.02
C PRO A 32 5.69 -20.58 -11.82
N THR A 33 4.54 -19.95 -12.06
CA THR A 33 4.28 -18.59 -11.59
C THR A 33 4.42 -18.64 -10.08
N THR A 34 5.54 -18.17 -9.55
CA THR A 34 5.67 -17.88 -8.12
C THR A 34 4.55 -16.91 -7.81
N ALA A 35 3.51 -17.39 -7.11
CA ALA A 35 2.47 -16.52 -6.58
C ALA A 35 3.21 -15.46 -5.76
N SER A 36 3.23 -14.21 -6.24
CA SER A 36 3.61 -13.09 -5.40
C SER A 36 2.74 -13.21 -4.17
N GLN A 37 3.36 -13.25 -2.98
CA GLN A 37 2.63 -13.13 -1.74
C GLN A 37 1.77 -11.88 -1.86
N THR A 38 0.47 -12.07 -2.10
CA THR A 38 -0.45 -10.96 -2.21
C THR A 38 -0.48 -10.34 -0.83
N TRP A 39 -0.19 -9.04 -0.75
CA TRP A 39 -0.37 -8.25 0.49
C TRP A 39 -1.78 -8.44 1.07
N ALA A 40 -2.73 -8.93 0.26
CA ALA A 40 -4.09 -9.31 0.63
C ALA A 40 -4.21 -10.40 1.71
N SER A 41 -3.26 -11.34 1.79
CA SER A 41 -3.33 -12.49 2.72
C SER A 41 -3.21 -12.15 4.21
N ALA A 42 -2.78 -10.93 4.56
CA ALA A 42 -2.64 -10.46 5.95
C ALA A 42 -3.56 -9.27 6.29
N LEU A 43 -4.58 -9.03 5.46
CA LEU A 43 -5.60 -8.02 5.74
C LEU A 43 -6.53 -8.49 6.88
N PRO A 44 -7.14 -7.56 7.65
CA PRO A 44 -8.07 -7.93 8.71
C PRO A 44 -9.26 -8.73 8.14
N PRO A 45 -9.83 -9.66 8.95
CA PRO A 45 -10.94 -10.48 8.49
C PRO A 45 -12.15 -9.62 8.10
N PRO A 46 -13.00 -10.09 7.18
CA PRO A 46 -14.25 -9.43 6.84
C PRO A 46 -15.15 -9.22 8.06
N THR A 47 -15.71 -8.02 8.19
CA THR A 47 -16.63 -7.66 9.28
C THR A 47 -18.08 -7.78 8.80
N PHE A 48 -18.34 -7.44 7.54
CA PHE A 48 -19.66 -7.44 6.93
C PHE A 48 -19.66 -8.11 5.56
N GLN A 49 -20.83 -8.51 5.09
CA GLN A 49 -21.04 -9.04 3.75
C GLN A 49 -21.70 -8.01 2.85
N PHE A 50 -21.22 -7.89 1.61
CA PHE A 50 -21.87 -7.07 0.61
C PHE A 50 -23.19 -7.71 0.15
N LYS A 51 -24.28 -6.95 0.27
CA LYS A 51 -25.64 -7.35 -0.16
C LYS A 51 -26.24 -6.39 -1.18
N GLY A 52 -25.44 -5.43 -1.65
CA GLY A 52 -25.86 -4.35 -2.52
C GLY A 52 -25.70 -2.97 -1.88
N ILE A 53 -25.82 -1.94 -2.73
CA ILE A 53 -25.59 -0.54 -2.37
C ILE A 53 -26.53 -0.06 -1.24
N SER A 54 -27.78 -0.52 -1.24
CA SER A 54 -28.77 -0.13 -0.21
C SER A 54 -28.35 -0.57 1.20
N ASP A 55 -27.86 -1.82 1.33
CA ASP A 55 -27.40 -2.33 2.62
C ASP A 55 -26.06 -1.73 3.04
N LEU A 56 -25.16 -1.46 2.08
CA LEU A 56 -23.96 -0.68 2.35
C LEU A 56 -24.30 0.72 2.90
N ASN A 57 -25.29 1.39 2.30
CA ASN A 57 -25.70 2.71 2.77
C ASN A 57 -26.26 2.67 4.20
N LYS A 58 -26.99 1.60 4.59
CA LYS A 58 -27.47 1.42 5.97
C LYS A 58 -26.32 1.22 6.95
N LEU A 59 -25.29 0.46 6.56
CA LEU A 59 -24.09 0.30 7.39
C LEU A 59 -23.38 1.64 7.61
N LEU A 60 -23.25 2.45 6.58
CA LEU A 60 -22.54 3.73 6.65
C LEU A 60 -23.21 4.79 7.52
N ILE A 61 -24.53 4.70 7.74
CA ILE A 61 -25.29 5.65 8.59
C ILE A 61 -25.59 5.10 9.98
N SER A 62 -25.17 3.88 10.28
CA SER A 62 -25.47 3.23 11.56
C SER A 62 -24.45 3.62 12.62
N ASP A 63 -24.94 4.07 13.79
CA ASP A 63 -24.11 4.42 14.95
C ASP A 63 -23.33 3.22 15.53
N SER A 64 -23.75 1.99 15.21
CA SER A 64 -23.06 0.77 15.64
C SER A 64 -21.93 0.33 14.70
N THR A 65 -21.78 0.98 13.55
CA THR A 65 -20.71 0.66 12.60
C THR A 65 -19.41 1.30 13.09
N PRO A 66 -18.32 0.52 13.23
CA PRO A 66 -17.03 1.09 13.61
C PRO A 66 -16.50 2.02 12.52
N GLU A 67 -15.58 2.92 12.88
CA GLU A 67 -14.97 3.85 11.93
C GLU A 67 -14.31 3.11 10.75
N PHE A 68 -13.49 2.10 11.05
CA PHE A 68 -12.89 1.23 10.04
C PHE A 68 -13.59 -0.14 10.02
N PHE A 69 -13.96 -0.61 8.84
CA PHE A 69 -14.50 -1.95 8.66
C PHE A 69 -14.22 -2.52 7.27
N THR A 70 -14.43 -3.82 7.16
CA THR A 70 -14.18 -4.62 5.95
C THR A 70 -15.48 -5.26 5.47
N ILE A 71 -15.65 -5.30 4.15
CA ILE A 71 -16.78 -5.91 3.48
C ILE A 71 -16.28 -6.99 2.53
N GLU A 72 -16.73 -8.23 2.70
CA GLU A 72 -16.46 -9.33 1.75
C GLU A 72 -17.53 -9.45 0.67
N ASN A 73 -17.24 -10.31 -0.31
CA ASN A 73 -18.10 -10.62 -1.46
C ASN A 73 -18.34 -9.40 -2.38
N VAL A 74 -17.37 -8.50 -2.48
CA VAL A 74 -17.38 -7.38 -3.42
C VAL A 74 -16.66 -7.79 -4.71
N SER A 75 -17.41 -8.16 -5.74
CA SER A 75 -16.82 -8.45 -7.06
C SER A 75 -16.29 -7.16 -7.72
N THR A 76 -15.49 -7.29 -8.79
CA THR A 76 -15.04 -6.13 -9.57
C THR A 76 -16.20 -5.33 -10.14
N GLN A 77 -17.31 -6.01 -10.50
CA GLN A 77 -18.53 -5.36 -10.97
C GLN A 77 -19.24 -4.60 -9.84
N ASP A 78 -19.31 -5.19 -8.64
CA ASP A 78 -19.89 -4.53 -7.46
C ASP A 78 -19.08 -3.29 -7.08
N PHE A 79 -17.75 -3.40 -7.08
CA PHE A 79 -16.85 -2.27 -6.82
C PHE A 79 -17.07 -1.13 -7.80
N ALA A 80 -17.15 -1.42 -9.10
CA ALA A 80 -17.48 -0.39 -10.10
C ALA A 80 -18.85 0.25 -9.87
N GLY A 81 -19.84 -0.53 -9.42
CA GLY A 81 -21.17 -0.03 -9.04
C GLY A 81 -21.13 0.87 -7.80
N ILE A 82 -20.31 0.53 -6.80
CA ILE A 82 -20.07 1.34 -5.59
C ILE A 82 -19.42 2.67 -5.98
N GLU A 83 -18.36 2.66 -6.80
CA GLU A 83 -17.69 3.88 -7.25
C GLU A 83 -18.63 4.80 -8.02
N LEU A 84 -19.44 4.25 -8.92
CA LEU A 84 -20.46 5.02 -9.63
C LEU A 84 -21.51 5.63 -8.67
N ALA A 85 -21.85 4.93 -7.59
CA ALA A 85 -22.75 5.45 -6.57
C ALA A 85 -22.11 6.57 -5.74
N ARG A 86 -20.81 6.46 -5.43
CA ARG A 86 -20.01 7.51 -4.76
C ARG A 86 -19.95 8.77 -5.62
N GLU A 87 -19.59 8.64 -6.89
CA GLU A 87 -19.49 9.76 -7.84
C GLU A 87 -20.83 10.49 -8.02
N LYS A 88 -21.95 9.74 -8.04
CA LYS A 88 -23.29 10.30 -8.19
C LYS A 88 -23.93 10.75 -6.88
N CYS A 89 -23.19 10.76 -5.76
CA CYS A 89 -23.70 11.09 -4.43
C CYS A 89 -24.95 10.28 -4.03
N ARG A 90 -25.02 9.00 -4.44
CA ARG A 90 -26.14 8.08 -4.16
C ARG A 90 -25.91 7.19 -2.95
N ILE A 91 -24.79 7.38 -2.27
CA ILE A 91 -24.39 6.65 -1.07
C ILE A 91 -23.74 7.61 -0.09
N GLN A 92 -23.87 7.33 1.20
CA GLN A 92 -23.21 8.08 2.26
C GLN A 92 -21.70 8.17 2.00
N LYS A 93 -21.10 9.32 2.32
CA LYS A 93 -19.66 9.55 2.11
C LYS A 93 -18.83 8.62 3.01
N PHE A 94 -17.85 7.96 2.39
CA PHE A 94 -16.80 7.21 3.08
C PHE A 94 -15.48 7.30 2.32
N ARG A 95 -14.38 6.94 3.00
CA ARG A 95 -13.04 6.82 2.43
C ARG A 95 -12.83 5.41 1.89
N LEU A 96 -12.45 5.29 0.62
CA LEU A 96 -11.96 4.04 0.05
C LEU A 96 -10.56 3.78 0.59
N THR A 97 -10.46 3.00 1.67
CA THR A 97 -9.15 2.63 2.21
C THR A 97 -8.45 1.70 1.24
N LEU A 98 -9.10 0.63 0.80
CA LEU A 98 -8.51 -0.34 -0.12
C LEU A 98 -9.60 -1.23 -0.74
N TYR A 99 -9.37 -1.67 -1.95
CA TYR A 99 -10.14 -2.72 -2.62
C TYR A 99 -9.17 -3.76 -3.17
N SER A 100 -9.53 -5.03 -3.04
CA SER A 100 -8.81 -6.16 -3.60
C SER A 100 -9.78 -7.10 -4.33
N ALA A 101 -9.58 -7.27 -5.62
CA ALA A 101 -10.40 -8.19 -6.43
C ALA A 101 -10.10 -9.66 -6.09
N ASP A 102 -8.85 -9.98 -5.74
CA ASP A 102 -8.41 -11.34 -5.38
C ASP A 102 -9.15 -11.86 -4.15
N SER A 103 -9.20 -11.06 -3.08
CA SER A 103 -9.93 -11.39 -1.86
C SER A 103 -11.40 -10.97 -1.88
N LYS A 104 -11.86 -10.30 -2.94
CA LYS A 104 -13.22 -9.71 -3.05
C LYS A 104 -13.59 -8.88 -1.83
N CYS A 105 -12.62 -8.12 -1.31
CA CYS A 105 -12.77 -7.35 -0.08
C CYS A 105 -12.65 -5.85 -0.34
N LEU A 106 -13.55 -5.09 0.29
CA LEU A 106 -13.54 -3.63 0.34
C LEU A 106 -13.27 -3.18 1.77
N PHE A 107 -12.35 -2.25 1.94
CA PHE A 107 -11.92 -1.69 3.21
C PHE A 107 -12.38 -0.23 3.24
N ILE A 108 -13.15 0.10 4.26
CA ILE A 108 -13.81 1.40 4.40
C ILE A 108 -13.36 2.04 5.69
N THR A 109 -13.10 3.34 5.62
CA THR A 109 -13.01 4.24 6.77
C THR A 109 -14.12 5.29 6.70
N ILE A 110 -14.83 5.48 7.80
CA ILE A 110 -15.76 6.59 8.03
C ILE A 110 -14.96 7.74 8.66
N PRO A 111 -14.76 8.87 7.97
CA PRO A 111 -13.99 9.99 8.51
C PRO A 111 -14.53 10.47 9.88
N THR A 112 -13.70 10.43 10.91
CA THR A 112 -13.99 10.96 12.25
C THR A 112 -13.02 12.08 12.61
N GLY A 113 -13.36 12.91 13.60
CA GLY A 113 -12.49 13.99 14.08
C GLY A 113 -11.09 13.51 14.50
N PRO A 114 -10.95 12.45 15.31
CA PRO A 114 -9.65 11.85 15.62
C PRO A 114 -8.86 11.40 14.40
N HIS A 115 -9.52 10.68 13.48
CA HIS A 115 -8.86 10.19 12.26
C HIS A 115 -8.32 11.34 11.41
N GLU A 116 -9.16 12.35 11.15
CA GLU A 116 -8.78 13.49 10.31
C GLU A 116 -7.66 14.33 10.94
N ARG A 117 -7.62 14.48 12.26
CA ARG A 117 -6.50 15.17 12.94
C ARG A 117 -5.20 14.38 12.88
N LEU A 118 -5.27 13.05 12.88
CA LEU A 118 -4.11 12.17 12.91
C LEU A 118 -3.24 12.33 11.65
N HIS A 119 -3.84 12.32 10.46
CA HIS A 119 -3.09 12.55 9.21
C HIS A 119 -3.03 14.02 8.81
N GLY A 120 -4.11 14.78 9.01
CA GLY A 120 -4.23 16.15 8.49
C GLY A 120 -3.22 17.11 9.10
N HIS A 121 -2.91 16.97 10.39
CA HIS A 121 -1.94 17.85 11.03
C HIS A 121 -0.49 17.59 10.58
N LEU A 122 -0.16 16.34 10.23
CA LEU A 122 1.11 16.01 9.59
C LEU A 122 1.17 16.63 8.18
N ASP A 123 0.10 16.49 7.39
CA ASP A 123 0.01 17.07 6.04
C ASP A 123 0.12 18.61 6.05
N ASP A 124 -0.50 19.26 7.03
CA ASP A 124 -0.38 20.71 7.26
C ASP A 124 1.05 21.10 7.65
N GLY A 125 1.71 20.32 8.52
CA GLY A 125 3.12 20.53 8.88
C GLY A 125 4.03 20.49 7.65
N ILE A 126 3.87 19.47 6.80
CA ILE A 126 4.58 19.35 5.52
C ILE A 126 4.35 20.59 4.67
N PHE A 127 3.09 21.03 4.55
CA PHE A 127 2.76 22.22 3.75
C PHE A 127 3.45 23.49 4.26
N ARG A 128 3.51 23.71 5.58
CA ARG A 128 4.16 24.90 6.15
C ARG A 128 5.65 24.94 5.82
N GLU A 129 6.36 23.83 5.95
CA GLU A 129 7.77 23.74 5.57
C GLU A 129 7.98 24.04 4.07
N ILE A 130 7.10 23.51 3.21
CA ILE A 130 7.13 23.73 1.76
C ILE A 130 6.89 25.20 1.40
N VAL A 131 5.95 25.86 2.09
CA VAL A 131 5.72 27.30 1.93
C VAL A 131 6.96 28.09 2.36
N GLY A 132 7.60 27.70 3.47
CA GLY A 132 8.85 28.30 3.94
C GLY A 132 9.99 28.19 2.93
N MET A 133 10.01 27.13 2.12
CA MET A 133 10.95 26.93 1.01
C MET A 133 10.57 27.65 -0.29
N GLY A 134 9.43 28.35 -0.35
CA GLY A 134 8.96 29.02 -1.57
C GLY A 134 8.32 28.09 -2.61
N LEU A 135 7.91 26.89 -2.20
CA LEU A 135 7.42 25.81 -3.08
C LEU A 135 5.91 25.57 -3.00
N THR A 136 5.15 26.58 -2.57
CA THR A 136 3.70 26.55 -2.31
C THR A 136 2.87 25.88 -3.41
N HIS A 137 3.29 25.98 -4.68
CA HIS A 137 2.54 25.51 -5.84
C HIS A 137 3.14 24.25 -6.51
N ASP A 138 4.21 23.69 -5.95
CA ASP A 138 4.87 22.52 -6.56
C ASP A 138 4.38 21.22 -5.91
N LEU A 139 4.49 21.06 -4.58
CA LEU A 139 4.05 19.85 -3.89
C LEU A 139 2.57 19.92 -3.47
N ILE A 140 1.70 19.73 -4.45
CA ILE A 140 0.24 19.86 -4.32
C ILE A 140 -0.41 18.65 -3.66
N ARG A 141 -1.62 18.84 -3.14
CA ARG A 141 -2.44 17.75 -2.57
C ARG A 141 -3.10 16.91 -3.67
N ALA A 142 -3.07 15.59 -3.52
CA ALA A 142 -3.82 14.67 -4.38
C ALA A 142 -5.32 14.58 -3.99
N GLY A 143 -5.66 14.94 -2.75
CA GLY A 143 -7.04 14.86 -2.25
C GLY A 143 -7.58 13.43 -2.23
N ALA A 144 -8.86 13.26 -2.57
CA ALA A 144 -9.55 11.97 -2.61
C ALA A 144 -9.30 11.18 -3.92
N THR A 145 -8.14 11.36 -4.55
CA THR A 145 -7.82 10.66 -5.81
C THR A 145 -7.64 9.17 -5.56
N ILE A 146 -8.34 8.36 -6.37
CA ILE A 146 -8.22 6.90 -6.35
C ILE A 146 -7.06 6.48 -7.25
N TYR A 147 -6.19 5.67 -6.69
CA TYR A 147 -5.12 5.01 -7.44
C TYR A 147 -5.42 3.52 -7.54
N GLN A 148 -5.17 2.94 -8.71
CA GLN A 148 -5.60 1.58 -8.98
C GLN A 148 -4.68 0.82 -9.93
N LYS A 149 -4.63 -0.50 -9.71
CA LYS A 149 -4.06 -1.47 -10.63
C LYS A 149 -5.18 -2.07 -11.47
N TRP A 150 -4.96 -2.13 -12.77
CA TRP A 150 -5.87 -2.77 -13.72
C TRP A 150 -5.39 -4.18 -14.04
N ASN A 151 -6.33 -5.12 -14.17
CA ASN A 151 -6.04 -6.45 -14.69
C ASN A 151 -5.98 -6.44 -16.23
N SER A 152 -5.62 -7.58 -16.83
CA SER A 152 -5.48 -7.73 -18.29
C SER A 152 -6.78 -7.55 -19.08
N THR A 153 -7.94 -7.60 -18.42
CA THR A 153 -9.25 -7.40 -19.05
C THR A 153 -9.82 -5.99 -18.84
N GLY A 154 -9.04 -5.09 -18.23
CA GLY A 154 -9.45 -3.71 -17.95
C GLY A 154 -10.32 -3.55 -16.70
N GLY A 155 -10.49 -4.59 -15.89
CA GLY A 155 -11.14 -4.51 -14.59
C GLY A 155 -10.18 -4.06 -13.48
N THR A 156 -10.71 -3.46 -12.42
CA THR A 156 -9.92 -3.11 -11.24
C THR A 156 -9.42 -4.35 -10.52
N GLU A 157 -8.11 -4.52 -10.41
CA GLU A 157 -7.45 -5.56 -9.61
C GLU A 157 -7.32 -5.11 -8.15
N SER A 158 -6.92 -3.86 -7.94
CA SER A 158 -6.93 -3.21 -6.62
C SER A 158 -7.06 -1.71 -6.77
N ALA A 159 -7.61 -1.03 -5.77
CA ALA A 159 -7.78 0.41 -5.75
C ALA A 159 -7.74 0.97 -4.32
N GLY A 160 -7.32 2.21 -4.14
CA GLY A 160 -7.25 2.84 -2.82
C GLY A 160 -7.03 4.34 -2.90
N GLU A 161 -7.39 5.02 -1.81
CA GLU A 161 -7.15 6.46 -1.58
C GLU A 161 -6.22 6.63 -0.39
N GLY A 162 -5.32 7.62 -0.46
CA GLY A 162 -4.55 8.04 0.70
C GLY A 162 -5.41 8.95 1.59
N ASP A 163 -5.21 8.92 2.90
CA ASP A 163 -5.84 9.91 3.78
C ASP A 163 -5.28 11.31 3.51
N SER A 164 -3.97 11.39 3.25
CA SER A 164 -3.34 12.56 2.65
C SER A 164 -2.24 12.13 1.68
N ALA A 165 -2.07 12.87 0.59
CA ALA A 165 -1.08 12.55 -0.42
C ALA A 165 -0.62 13.80 -1.16
N ARG A 166 0.65 13.78 -1.59
CA ARG A 166 1.36 14.94 -2.13
C ARG A 166 2.07 14.61 -3.45
N ILE A 167 1.85 15.44 -4.47
CA ILE A 167 2.35 15.24 -5.84
C ILE A 167 3.25 16.44 -6.21
N PRO A 168 4.51 16.23 -6.63
CA PRO A 168 5.38 17.30 -7.10
C PRO A 168 5.06 17.67 -8.56
N LEU A 169 4.29 18.72 -8.77
CA LEU A 169 3.74 19.07 -10.08
C LEU A 169 4.83 19.33 -11.13
N SER A 170 5.96 19.90 -10.74
CA SER A 170 7.09 20.17 -11.64
C SER A 170 7.73 18.91 -12.23
N THR A 171 7.71 17.79 -11.48
CA THR A 171 8.28 16.51 -11.93
C THR A 171 7.22 15.47 -12.27
N ARG A 172 5.96 15.71 -11.88
CA ARG A 172 4.77 14.86 -12.12
C ARG A 172 3.55 15.68 -12.53
N PRO A 173 3.52 16.20 -13.77
CA PRO A 173 2.47 17.12 -14.22
C PRO A 173 1.16 16.43 -14.63
N LEU A 174 1.13 15.11 -14.81
CA LEU A 174 -0.04 14.41 -15.35
C LEU A 174 -1.02 14.04 -14.25
N PRO A 175 -2.35 14.16 -14.47
CA PRO A 175 -3.36 13.73 -13.49
C PRO A 175 -3.27 12.26 -13.08
N SER A 176 -2.70 11.41 -13.96
CA SER A 176 -2.50 9.98 -13.70
C SER A 176 -1.22 9.67 -12.92
N ASN A 177 -0.38 10.67 -12.62
CA ASN A 177 0.85 10.42 -11.87
C ASN A 177 0.53 10.09 -10.40
N PHE A 178 1.25 9.11 -9.87
CA PHE A 178 1.23 8.79 -8.46
C PHE A 178 1.86 9.92 -7.62
N PRO A 179 1.44 10.09 -6.35
CA PRO A 179 2.11 10.97 -5.42
C PRO A 179 3.51 10.43 -5.07
N THR A 180 4.36 11.28 -4.54
CA THR A 180 5.65 10.84 -3.95
C THR A 180 5.53 10.52 -2.47
N LEU A 181 4.56 11.15 -1.80
CA LEU A 181 4.27 10.97 -0.37
C LEU A 181 2.80 10.61 -0.16
N VAL A 182 2.56 9.60 0.67
CA VAL A 182 1.23 9.26 1.21
C VAL A 182 1.30 9.19 2.73
N ILE A 183 0.25 9.66 3.41
CA ILE A 183 0.02 9.52 4.84
C ILE A 183 -1.24 8.68 5.03
N GLU A 184 -1.16 7.68 5.89
CA GLU A 184 -2.26 6.79 6.27
C GLU A 184 -2.49 6.86 7.78
N ALA A 185 -3.71 7.19 8.18
CA ALA A 185 -4.13 7.22 9.57
C ALA A 185 -4.83 5.92 9.93
N GLY A 186 -4.53 5.40 11.12
CA GLY A 186 -5.34 4.36 11.74
C GLY A 186 -5.80 4.79 13.11
N PHE A 187 -7.05 5.22 13.21
CA PHE A 187 -7.69 5.41 14.50
C PHE A 187 -8.20 4.07 15.03
N SER A 188 -9.23 3.50 14.41
CA SER A 188 -9.70 2.13 14.72
C SER A 188 -9.04 1.05 13.87
N GLN A 189 -8.40 1.40 12.75
CA GLN A 189 -7.62 0.47 11.92
C GLN A 189 -6.37 -0.02 12.69
N SER A 190 -6.05 -1.32 12.52
CA SER A 190 -4.86 -1.93 13.12
C SER A 190 -3.57 -1.51 12.41
N LEU A 191 -2.45 -1.48 13.15
CA LEU A 191 -1.14 -1.22 12.57
C LEU A 191 -0.74 -2.26 11.52
N SER A 192 -1.08 -3.54 11.71
CA SER A 192 -0.83 -4.58 10.72
C SER A 192 -1.53 -4.28 9.38
N SER A 193 -2.77 -3.82 9.43
CA SER A 193 -3.56 -3.42 8.25
C SER A 193 -2.92 -2.22 7.54
N LEU A 194 -2.52 -1.19 8.30
CA LEU A 194 -1.79 -0.03 7.76
C LEU A 194 -0.48 -0.43 7.07
N ARG A 195 0.30 -1.34 7.67
CA ARG A 195 1.55 -1.85 7.08
C ARG A 195 1.31 -2.64 5.79
N GLN A 196 0.15 -3.26 5.61
CA GLN A 196 -0.21 -3.89 4.33
C GLN A 196 -0.58 -2.83 3.29
N LYS A 197 -1.27 -1.76 3.71
CA LYS A 197 -1.56 -0.63 2.84
C LYS A 197 -0.29 0.08 2.37
N ALA A 198 0.71 0.25 3.25
CA ALA A 198 2.03 0.77 2.85
C ALA A 198 2.68 -0.08 1.75
N LYS A 199 2.70 -1.41 1.89
CA LYS A 199 3.22 -2.31 0.85
C LYS A 199 2.45 -2.17 -0.45
N TRP A 200 1.11 -2.15 -0.36
CA TRP A 200 0.25 -1.96 -1.53
C TRP A 200 0.59 -0.67 -2.28
N TRP A 201 0.84 0.45 -1.59
CA TRP A 201 1.24 1.71 -2.22
C TRP A 201 2.52 1.60 -3.03
N PHE A 202 3.56 0.94 -2.50
CA PHE A 202 4.80 0.72 -3.24
C PHE A 202 4.58 -0.21 -4.44
N ASP A 203 3.78 -1.26 -4.27
CA ASP A 203 3.49 -2.23 -5.33
C ASP A 203 2.67 -1.61 -6.47
N VAL A 204 1.56 -0.93 -6.15
CA VAL A 204 0.63 -0.35 -7.13
C VAL A 204 1.25 0.79 -7.92
N SER A 205 2.15 1.54 -7.30
CA SER A 205 2.83 2.68 -7.92
C SER A 205 4.04 2.27 -8.76
N GLY A 206 4.48 1.00 -8.72
CA GLY A 206 5.67 0.55 -9.44
C GLY A 206 6.95 1.30 -9.02
N GLY A 207 7.00 1.75 -7.76
CA GLY A 207 8.11 2.56 -7.24
C GLY A 207 7.96 4.07 -7.42
N ASP A 208 6.81 4.57 -7.91
CA ASP A 208 6.56 6.01 -7.97
C ASP A 208 6.36 6.64 -6.58
N ILE A 209 5.74 5.94 -5.63
CA ILE A 209 5.69 6.39 -4.25
C ILE A 209 7.07 6.22 -3.61
N LYS A 210 7.55 7.28 -2.94
CA LYS A 210 8.88 7.31 -2.31
C LYS A 210 8.79 7.18 -0.81
N ILE A 211 7.77 7.78 -0.20
CA ILE A 211 7.54 7.76 1.25
C ILE A 211 6.08 7.42 1.53
N VAL A 212 5.85 6.48 2.44
CA VAL A 212 4.55 6.29 3.10
C VAL A 212 4.73 6.53 4.60
N ILE A 213 3.95 7.43 5.17
CA ILE A 213 3.87 7.64 6.62
C ILE A 213 2.63 6.93 7.14
N LEU A 214 2.81 6.05 8.12
CA LEU A 214 1.70 5.48 8.88
C LEU A 214 1.60 6.22 10.20
N ALA A 215 0.41 6.71 10.54
CA ALA A 215 0.11 7.32 11.83
C ALA A 215 -0.97 6.50 12.54
N LYS A 216 -0.62 5.87 13.65
CA LYS A 216 -1.53 5.02 14.44
C LYS A 216 -1.75 5.62 15.81
N LEU A 217 -3.00 5.94 16.14
CA LEU A 217 -3.40 6.30 17.49
C LEU A 217 -3.86 5.05 18.23
N ASP A 218 -3.09 4.60 19.23
CA ASP A 218 -3.45 3.49 20.11
C ASP A 218 -3.99 4.03 21.44
N GLN A 219 -5.31 3.96 21.59
CA GLN A 219 -6.00 4.41 22.79
C GLN A 219 -5.76 3.50 24.00
N GLN A 220 -5.46 2.22 23.79
CA GLN A 220 -5.26 1.29 24.89
C GLN A 220 -3.91 1.54 25.56
N SER A 221 -2.86 1.71 24.75
CA SER A 221 -1.52 2.01 25.25
C SER A 221 -1.26 3.51 25.46
N GLN A 222 -2.17 4.39 25.02
CA GLN A 222 -2.03 5.84 25.08
C GLN A 222 -0.80 6.34 24.30
N ILE A 223 -0.56 5.77 23.13
CA ILE A 223 0.59 6.05 22.27
C ILE A 223 0.11 6.50 20.89
N ILE A 224 0.78 7.50 20.33
CA ILE A 224 0.76 7.75 18.88
C ILE A 224 2.03 7.14 18.29
N HIS A 225 1.84 6.20 17.38
CA HIS A 225 2.90 5.45 16.72
C HIS A 225 3.01 5.91 15.26
N LEU A 226 4.17 6.40 14.87
CA LEU A 226 4.46 6.76 13.48
C LEU A 226 5.47 5.80 12.87
N GLU A 227 5.26 5.44 11.60
CA GLU A 227 6.26 4.71 10.81
C GLU A 227 6.55 5.46 9.51
N LYS A 228 7.83 5.63 9.18
CA LYS A 228 8.28 6.04 7.84
C LYS A 228 8.65 4.80 7.04
N TRP A 229 7.99 4.60 5.91
CA TRP A 229 8.28 3.53 4.97
C TRP A 229 8.91 4.06 3.68
N LYS A 230 9.89 3.32 3.14
CA LYS A 230 10.54 3.61 1.86
C LYS A 230 10.81 2.31 1.10
N ALA A 231 10.94 2.41 -0.22
CA ALA A 231 11.47 1.32 -1.03
C ALA A 231 13.01 1.33 -0.93
N ILE A 232 13.59 0.21 -0.49
CA ILE A 232 15.04 0.04 -0.39
C ILE A 232 15.45 -1.06 -1.38
N GLN A 233 16.50 -0.79 -2.14
CA GLN A 233 17.16 -1.83 -2.92
C GLN A 233 18.19 -2.52 -2.03
N LEU A 234 17.85 -3.70 -1.51
CA LEU A 234 18.81 -4.51 -0.79
C LEU A 234 19.87 -5.03 -1.77
N PRO A 235 21.17 -5.00 -1.40
CA PRO A 235 22.19 -5.67 -2.19
C PRO A 235 21.84 -7.17 -2.29
N PRO A 236 22.20 -7.86 -3.39
CA PRO A 236 21.97 -9.29 -3.50
C PRO A 236 22.62 -9.98 -2.29
N SER A 237 21.83 -10.73 -1.51
CA SER A 237 22.33 -11.47 -0.36
C SER A 237 23.54 -12.31 -0.78
N ALA A 238 24.71 -12.03 -0.22
CA ALA A 238 25.90 -12.84 -0.39
C ALA A 238 25.74 -14.13 0.43
N GLY A 239 24.88 -15.04 -0.03
CA GLY A 239 24.59 -16.28 0.70
C GLY A 239 23.88 -17.29 -0.19
N VAL A 240 24.49 -18.47 -0.33
CA VAL A 240 24.12 -19.64 -1.16
C VAL A 240 24.63 -19.58 -2.60
N THR A 241 25.89 -19.97 -2.76
CA THR A 241 26.47 -20.45 -4.01
C THR A 241 25.87 -21.81 -4.39
N THR A 242 24.81 -21.82 -5.17
CA THR A 242 24.51 -22.93 -6.09
C THR A 242 24.61 -22.39 -7.52
N ARG A 243 25.70 -22.77 -8.19
CA ARG A 243 25.98 -22.41 -9.59
C ARG A 243 24.87 -22.92 -10.51
N THR A 244 23.89 -22.07 -10.80
CA THR A 244 23.11 -22.11 -12.04
C THR A 244 23.18 -20.74 -12.70
N ARG A 245 23.31 -20.72 -14.02
CA ARG A 245 23.50 -19.53 -14.88
C ARG A 245 22.23 -18.65 -14.92
N ALA A 246 21.82 -18.10 -13.78
CA ALA A 246 20.87 -17.01 -13.67
C ALA A 246 21.54 -15.91 -12.84
N ALA A 247 22.62 -15.35 -13.37
CA ALA A 247 23.31 -14.22 -12.75
C ALA A 247 22.55 -12.93 -13.06
N THR A 248 22.33 -12.14 -12.00
CA THR A 248 22.05 -10.69 -11.97
C THR A 248 20.72 -10.20 -12.53
N ALA A 249 19.59 -10.68 -12.01
CA ALA A 249 18.44 -9.78 -11.83
C ALA A 249 18.69 -9.01 -10.53
N ALA A 250 18.82 -7.68 -10.58
CA ALA A 250 18.78 -6.88 -9.37
C ALA A 250 17.45 -7.21 -8.65
N ALA A 251 17.51 -7.53 -7.36
CA ALA A 251 16.31 -7.77 -6.58
C ALA A 251 15.41 -6.53 -6.69
N ALA A 252 14.11 -6.75 -6.93
CA ALA A 252 13.14 -5.67 -6.96
C ALA A 252 13.21 -4.91 -5.62
N PRO A 253 13.14 -3.56 -5.64
CA PRO A 253 13.08 -2.77 -4.41
C PRO A 253 11.99 -3.31 -3.48
N GLN A 254 12.31 -3.48 -2.21
CA GLN A 254 11.36 -3.93 -1.20
C GLN A 254 10.98 -2.76 -0.30
N SER A 255 9.69 -2.66 0.05
CA SER A 255 9.22 -1.66 1.01
C SER A 255 9.64 -2.05 2.43
N HIS A 256 10.30 -1.14 3.14
CA HIS A 256 10.72 -1.32 4.52
C HIS A 256 10.30 -0.14 5.39
N CYS A 257 9.94 -0.43 6.64
CA CYS A 257 9.90 0.57 7.69
C CYS A 257 11.35 0.99 7.99
N VAL A 258 11.69 2.24 7.72
CA VAL A 258 13.05 2.80 7.92
C VAL A 258 13.17 3.61 9.21
N GLN A 259 12.04 3.99 9.80
CA GLN A 259 11.99 4.74 11.05
C GLN A 259 10.67 4.47 11.76
N THR A 260 10.75 4.33 13.07
CA THR A 260 9.60 4.25 13.96
C THR A 260 9.73 5.35 14.99
N ILE A 261 8.61 6.03 15.28
CA ILE A 261 8.52 7.07 16.31
C ILE A 261 7.36 6.75 17.22
N ASP A 262 7.63 6.69 18.52
CA ASP A 262 6.59 6.58 19.53
C ASP A 262 6.47 7.90 20.29
N ILE A 263 5.23 8.37 20.41
CA ILE A 263 4.87 9.56 21.19
C ILE A 263 3.97 9.10 22.32
N SER A 264 4.49 9.18 23.54
CA SER A 264 3.80 8.76 24.77
C SER A 264 3.73 9.90 25.76
N ARG A 265 2.81 9.81 26.73
CA ARG A 265 2.73 10.80 27.81
C ARG A 265 3.93 10.66 28.74
N THR A 266 4.40 11.79 29.25
CA THR A 266 5.39 11.86 30.32
C THR A 266 4.87 11.09 31.55
N PRO A 267 5.74 10.34 32.26
CA PRO A 267 5.33 9.64 33.48
C PRO A 267 4.62 10.56 34.48
N GLY A 268 3.43 10.14 34.92
CA GLY A 268 2.58 10.90 35.86
C GLY A 268 1.43 11.66 35.19
N ILE A 269 1.51 11.96 33.89
CA ILE A 269 0.41 12.58 33.15
C ILE A 269 -0.60 11.49 32.72
N ASN A 270 -1.87 11.68 33.07
CA ASN A 270 -2.97 10.78 32.72
C ASN A 270 -4.17 11.53 32.13
N ASP A 271 -5.25 10.83 31.80
CA ASP A 271 -6.43 11.40 31.14
C ASP A 271 -7.18 12.47 31.95
N THR A 272 -6.94 12.55 33.25
CA THR A 272 -7.55 13.57 34.12
C THR A 272 -6.64 14.78 34.37
N ASP A 273 -5.38 14.72 33.90
CA ASP A 273 -4.43 15.81 34.10
C ASP A 273 -4.86 17.06 33.28
N PRO A 274 -4.87 18.27 33.88
CA PRO A 274 -5.22 19.50 33.17
C PRO A 274 -4.26 19.84 32.02
N ASN A 275 -3.00 19.41 32.11
CA ASN A 275 -1.94 19.66 31.14
C ASN A 275 -1.78 18.50 30.14
N ARG A 276 -2.68 17.51 30.13
CA ARG A 276 -2.58 16.32 29.26
C ARG A 276 -2.56 16.59 27.75
N PHE A 277 -2.81 17.83 27.33
CA PHE A 277 -2.78 18.28 25.94
C PHE A 277 -1.72 19.35 25.65
N ASP A 278 -0.86 19.63 26.63
CA ASP A 278 0.34 20.45 26.45
C ASP A 278 1.42 19.63 25.75
N GLY A 279 2.15 20.20 24.80
CA GLY A 279 3.27 19.53 24.13
C GLY A 279 4.31 19.02 25.13
N ALA A 280 4.59 19.78 26.20
CA ALA A 280 5.55 19.39 27.24
C ALA A 280 5.15 18.11 28.01
N SER A 281 3.89 17.67 27.88
CA SER A 281 3.38 16.44 28.49
C SER A 281 3.69 15.17 27.68
N TYR A 282 4.43 15.29 26.57
CA TYR A 282 4.75 14.16 25.70
C TYR A 282 6.26 13.93 25.57
N VAL A 283 6.64 12.66 25.52
CA VAL A 283 8.00 12.18 25.26
C VAL A 283 8.05 11.56 23.88
N ILE A 284 9.05 11.94 23.09
CA ILE A 284 9.28 11.45 21.74
C ILE A 284 10.42 10.43 21.79
N THR A 285 10.19 9.24 21.22
CA THR A 285 11.23 8.22 21.03
C THR A 285 11.39 7.95 19.53
N GLY A 286 12.62 8.03 19.02
CA GLY A 286 12.92 7.76 17.61
C GLY A 286 12.75 8.95 16.66
N GLY A 287 12.40 10.13 17.18
CA GLY A 287 12.37 11.39 16.42
C GLY A 287 13.77 12.00 16.19
N PRO A 288 13.86 13.11 15.45
CA PRO A 288 12.80 13.79 14.69
C PRO A 288 12.34 12.99 13.46
N LEU A 289 11.17 13.32 12.88
CA LEU A 289 10.76 12.74 11.58
C LEU A 289 11.34 13.60 10.45
N GLN A 290 12.16 13.01 9.60
CA GLN A 290 12.74 13.69 8.43
C GLN A 290 12.21 13.08 7.13
N LEU A 291 11.72 13.93 6.23
CA LEU A 291 11.28 13.56 4.87
C LEU A 291 12.25 14.18 3.88
N GLU A 292 12.94 13.33 3.13
CA GLU A 292 14.01 13.76 2.24
C GLU A 292 13.45 14.55 1.05
N PHE A 293 14.01 15.74 0.79
CA PHE A 293 13.58 16.63 -0.29
C PHE A 293 13.59 15.93 -1.64
N MET A 294 14.66 15.18 -1.91
CA MET A 294 14.82 14.47 -3.18
C MET A 294 13.76 13.39 -3.39
N ASP A 295 13.21 12.81 -2.31
CA ASP A 295 12.12 11.85 -2.41
C ASP A 295 10.77 12.54 -2.63
N LEU A 296 10.57 13.72 -2.03
CA LEU A 296 9.36 14.52 -2.19
C LEU A 296 9.26 15.15 -3.59
N PHE A 297 10.35 15.74 -4.09
CA PHE A 297 10.36 16.58 -5.30
C PHE A 297 11.00 15.91 -6.52
N LEU A 298 11.71 14.79 -6.35
CA LEU A 298 12.41 14.07 -7.42
C LEU A 298 13.50 14.89 -8.13
N ARG A 299 14.04 15.89 -7.43
CA ARG A 299 15.15 16.74 -7.88
C ARG A 299 16.03 17.15 -6.71
N LYS A 300 17.23 17.64 -7.00
CA LYS A 300 18.11 18.20 -5.96
C LYS A 300 17.53 19.51 -5.42
N PRO A 301 17.71 19.79 -4.12
CA PRO A 301 17.32 21.06 -3.54
C PRO A 301 18.21 22.20 -4.07
N ILE A 302 17.61 23.39 -4.18
CA ILE A 302 18.26 24.66 -4.48
C ILE A 302 18.08 25.54 -3.24
N PRO A 303 19.15 26.08 -2.62
CA PRO A 303 19.02 26.91 -1.42
C PRO A 303 17.96 28.02 -1.59
N PRO A 304 17.03 28.19 -0.64
CA PRO A 304 17.02 27.62 0.72
C PRO A 304 16.26 26.28 0.89
N GLU A 305 15.92 25.58 -0.18
CA GLU A 305 15.23 24.29 -0.11
C GLU A 305 16.04 23.24 0.67
N ALA A 306 15.36 22.44 1.48
CA ALA A 306 15.95 21.42 2.35
C ALA A 306 14.96 20.29 2.64
N ASP A 307 15.41 19.28 3.37
CA ASP A 307 14.53 18.21 3.86
C ASP A 307 13.46 18.79 4.80
N VAL A 308 12.26 18.22 4.77
CA VAL A 308 11.18 18.56 5.72
C VAL A 308 11.46 17.83 7.03
N VAL A 309 11.61 18.58 8.12
CA VAL A 309 11.94 18.01 9.44
C VAL A 309 10.86 18.38 10.45
N PHE A 310 10.20 17.38 11.02
CA PHE A 310 9.37 17.54 12.20
C PHE A 310 10.21 17.31 13.45
N SER A 311 10.52 18.41 14.12
CA SER A 311 11.22 18.40 15.40
C SER A 311 10.43 17.65 16.47
N GLU A 312 11.09 17.29 17.56
CA GLU A 312 10.42 16.70 18.72
C GLU A 312 9.34 17.66 19.28
N GLU A 313 9.62 18.96 19.30
CA GLU A 313 8.66 20.01 19.69
C GLU A 313 7.40 20.00 18.81
N PHE A 314 7.56 19.89 17.48
CA PHE A 314 6.41 19.74 16.59
C PHE A 314 5.61 18.47 16.90
N LEU A 315 6.30 17.34 17.12
CA LEU A 315 5.65 16.05 17.39
C LEU A 315 4.94 16.05 18.75
N GLN A 316 5.46 16.77 19.74
CA GLN A 316 4.83 17.02 21.03
C GLN A 316 3.51 17.80 20.88
N GLU A 317 3.53 18.92 20.17
CA GLU A 317 2.34 19.73 19.89
C GLU A 317 1.30 18.95 19.05
N TYR A 318 1.78 18.23 18.04
CA TYR A 318 0.97 17.32 17.23
C TYR A 318 0.21 16.31 18.11
N ALA A 319 0.88 15.70 19.08
CA ALA A 319 0.24 14.75 19.99
C ALA A 319 -0.86 15.42 20.82
N GLY A 320 -0.60 16.59 21.39
CA GLY A 320 -1.61 17.37 22.12
C GLY A 320 -2.85 17.66 21.28
N ILE A 321 -2.69 17.99 20.00
CA ILE A 321 -3.79 18.27 19.06
C ILE A 321 -4.58 17.00 18.71
N VAL A 322 -3.89 15.89 18.47
CA VAL A 322 -4.54 14.60 18.16
C VAL A 322 -5.34 14.10 19.35
N TRP A 323 -4.78 14.13 20.57
CA TRP A 323 -5.45 13.64 21.77
C TRP A 323 -6.66 14.51 22.17
N ARG A 324 -6.70 15.81 21.83
CA ARG A 324 -7.90 16.66 22.02
C ARG A 324 -9.11 16.21 21.20
N ALA A 325 -8.91 15.35 20.20
CA ALA A 325 -9.98 14.84 19.36
C ALA A 325 -10.76 13.68 19.98
N VAL A 326 -10.13 13.00 20.93
CA VAL A 326 -10.60 11.79 21.59
C VAL A 326 -11.36 12.15 22.87
#